data_AF-A0A9P5D3W7-F1
#
_entry.id   AF-A0A9P5D3W7-F1
#
_cell.length_a   1.000
_cell.length_b   1.000
_cell.length_c   1.000
_cell.angle_alpha   90.00
_cell.angle_beta   90.00
_cell.angle_gamma   90.00
#
_symmetry.space_group_name_H-M   'P 1'
#
loop_
_entity.id
_entity.type
_entity.pdbx_description
1 polymer ?
#
loop_
_entity_poly.entity_id
_entity_poly.type
_entity_poly.pdbx_seq_one_letter_code
_entity_poly.pdbx_strand_id
1 'polypeptide(L)'
;MVSIGRDFKDAKALLAKLRASRSRKLSQYPIALPHGTTTLRGTPHLHKIKGWLNKLGHTDRDLDKLKVIHIAGTKGKGSTCAYIESMLLAHGARTGFPKRVGLYTSPHLIEYTERIRLNANPISETKFAENLFEIWDCLGDGPRSLQLLALLSFHTFIKEGVDVAIYEAHHGGEYDVTNVVNQPAVTATTTIGLDHIDELGPTIENIAWHKGGIFKTGAPALSSPQVLEVSKILKCRAAAKGTSLRFIQADLEDIPVPVQRVNASLAREACREFLYRQVGHILSEEDIQAGIRNFAWPGRFQTEQKNGVIWCLDGAHNPMSGLHTAAWFNSISHSR
;
A
#
# COMPACT_ATOMS: atom_id res chain seq x y z
N MET A 1 -16.67 -18.78 -21.86
CA MET A 1 -16.31 -18.29 -23.21
C MET A 1 -14.90 -17.77 -23.13
N VAL A 2 -13.97 -18.34 -23.89
CA VAL A 2 -12.59 -17.88 -23.97
C VAL A 2 -12.61 -16.47 -24.56
N SER A 3 -12.12 -15.48 -23.81
CA SER A 3 -11.99 -14.11 -24.28
C SER A 3 -11.15 -14.11 -25.56
N ILE A 4 -11.66 -13.41 -26.59
CA ILE A 4 -10.96 -13.05 -27.82
C ILE A 4 -9.55 -12.57 -27.47
N GLY A 5 -8.55 -13.02 -28.26
CA GLY A 5 -7.10 -12.93 -28.06
C GLY A 5 -6.52 -11.52 -27.85
N ARG A 6 -6.92 -10.90 -26.74
CA ARG A 6 -6.40 -9.63 -26.24
C ARG A 6 -5.25 -9.93 -25.28
N ASP A 7 -4.13 -9.27 -25.51
CA ASP A 7 -2.89 -9.53 -24.77
C ASP A 7 -2.55 -8.38 -23.80
N PHE A 8 -1.36 -8.44 -23.22
CA PHE A 8 -0.90 -7.41 -22.29
C PHE A 8 -0.69 -6.04 -22.96
N LYS A 9 -0.33 -6.00 -24.25
CA LYS A 9 -0.21 -4.75 -25.00
C LYS A 9 -1.57 -4.08 -25.15
N ASP A 10 -2.63 -4.84 -25.42
CA ASP A 10 -4.00 -4.33 -25.45
C ASP A 10 -4.43 -3.80 -24.09
N ALA A 11 -4.12 -4.52 -23.02
CA ALA A 11 -4.41 -4.10 -21.65
C ALA A 11 -3.73 -2.76 -21.31
N LYS A 12 -2.46 -2.58 -21.72
CA LYS A 12 -1.72 -1.32 -21.56
C LYS A 12 -2.37 -0.18 -22.34
N ALA A 13 -2.76 -0.42 -23.59
CA ALA A 13 -3.42 0.59 -24.42
C ALA A 13 -4.74 1.06 -23.80
N LEU A 14 -5.54 0.12 -23.27
CA LEU A 14 -6.78 0.42 -22.55
C LEU A 14 -6.53 1.27 -21.30
N LEU A 15 -5.57 0.87 -20.45
CA LEU A 15 -5.23 1.62 -19.23
C LEU A 15 -4.71 3.02 -19.55
N ALA A 16 -3.92 3.18 -20.62
CA ALA A 16 -3.44 4.47 -21.09
C ALA A 16 -4.59 5.37 -21.56
N LYS A 17 -5.53 4.83 -22.35
CA LYS A 17 -6.74 5.53 -22.80
C LYS A 17 -7.57 6.03 -21.61
N LEU A 18 -7.82 5.17 -20.62
CA LEU A 18 -8.57 5.53 -19.40
C LEU A 18 -7.85 6.54 -18.52
N ARG A 19 -6.52 6.59 -18.57
CA ARG A 19 -5.72 7.59 -17.83
C ARG A 19 -5.82 8.97 -18.49
N ALA A 20 -5.94 9.03 -19.82
CA ALA A 20 -6.04 10.26 -20.58
C ALA A 20 -7.40 10.97 -20.43
N SER A 21 -8.49 10.24 -20.16
CA SER A 21 -9.86 10.79 -20.05
C SER A 21 -10.18 11.52 -18.72
N ARG A 22 -9.16 12.04 -18.03
CA ARG A 22 -9.27 12.52 -16.63
C ARG A 22 -10.00 13.87 -16.53
N SER A 23 -11.30 13.84 -16.18
CA SER A 23 -12.03 15.01 -15.68
C SER A 23 -11.75 15.26 -14.18
N ARG A 24 -11.31 16.48 -13.84
CA ARG A 24 -10.85 16.93 -12.50
C ARG A 24 -11.96 17.53 -11.61
N LYS A 25 -13.22 17.12 -11.72
CA LYS A 25 -14.24 17.61 -10.77
C LYS A 25 -14.09 16.89 -9.41
N LEU A 26 -13.44 17.55 -8.46
CA LEU A 26 -13.37 17.13 -7.05
C LEU A 26 -14.52 17.76 -6.26
N SER A 27 -15.14 17.01 -5.36
CA SER A 27 -16.10 17.55 -4.38
C SER A 27 -15.36 18.12 -3.17
N GLN A 28 -15.91 19.19 -2.58
CA GLN A 28 -15.43 19.82 -1.36
C GLN A 28 -16.40 19.53 -0.21
N TYR A 29 -15.87 19.21 0.97
CA TYR A 29 -16.66 18.93 2.16
C TYR A 29 -16.13 19.72 3.37
N PRO A 30 -16.96 20.54 4.03
CA PRO A 30 -16.57 21.19 5.28
C PRO A 30 -16.56 20.15 6.42
N ILE A 31 -15.47 20.07 7.19
CA ILE A 31 -15.40 19.24 8.40
C ILE A 31 -14.78 20.03 9.56
N ALA A 32 -15.36 19.86 10.76
CA ALA A 32 -14.80 20.36 12.01
C ALA A 32 -13.61 19.48 12.43
N LEU A 33 -12.42 20.08 12.53
CA LEU A 33 -11.21 19.48 13.11
C LEU A 33 -10.93 20.09 14.49
N PRO A 34 -10.07 19.48 15.34
CA PRO A 34 -9.77 19.97 16.69
C PRO A 34 -9.28 21.42 16.81
N HIS A 35 -8.81 22.02 15.71
CA HIS A 35 -8.29 23.40 15.66
C HIS A 35 -9.07 24.31 14.68
N GLY A 36 -10.28 23.94 14.27
CA GLY A 36 -11.16 24.76 13.42
C GLY A 36 -11.84 23.99 12.28
N THR A 37 -12.67 24.66 11.49
CA THR A 37 -13.25 24.10 10.25
C THR A 37 -12.25 24.17 9.10
N THR A 38 -12.04 23.05 8.41
CA THR A 38 -11.22 22.99 7.19
C THR A 38 -12.03 22.42 6.02
N THR A 39 -11.61 22.74 4.80
CA THR A 39 -12.20 22.21 3.56
C THR A 39 -11.43 20.97 3.11
N LEU A 40 -11.99 19.78 3.38
CA LEU A 40 -11.50 18.54 2.82
C LEU A 40 -11.91 18.44 1.35
N ARG A 41 -11.09 17.73 0.57
CA ARG A 41 -11.35 17.44 -0.84
C ARG A 41 -11.34 15.94 -1.06
N GLY A 42 -12.12 15.49 -2.03
CA GLY A 42 -12.17 14.09 -2.41
C GLY A 42 -13.55 13.71 -2.91
N THR A 43 -13.71 12.53 -3.47
CA THR A 43 -15.02 12.01 -3.89
C THR A 43 -15.13 10.58 -3.40
N PRO A 44 -16.14 10.23 -2.57
CA PRO A 44 -16.34 8.86 -2.13
C PRO A 44 -16.57 7.94 -3.35
N HIS A 45 -15.66 7.00 -3.58
CA HIS A 45 -15.77 6.01 -4.65
C HIS A 45 -16.09 4.60 -4.15
N LEU A 46 -16.14 4.40 -2.84
CA LEU A 46 -16.25 3.08 -2.20
C LEU A 46 -17.51 2.30 -2.60
N HIS A 47 -18.67 2.97 -2.63
CA HIS A 47 -19.93 2.32 -3.02
C HIS A 47 -19.89 1.79 -4.47
N LYS A 48 -19.20 2.50 -5.38
CA LYS A 48 -19.04 2.04 -6.77
C LYS A 48 -18.12 0.84 -6.85
N ILE A 49 -16.98 0.86 -6.16
CA ILE A 49 -16.05 -0.27 -6.11
C ILE A 49 -16.75 -1.52 -5.56
N LYS A 50 -17.49 -1.39 -4.46
CA LYS A 50 -18.26 -2.50 -3.87
C LYS A 50 -19.30 -3.05 -4.85
N GLY A 51 -20.06 -2.17 -5.52
CA GLY A 51 -21.02 -2.59 -6.54
C GLY A 51 -20.38 -3.32 -7.73
N TRP A 52 -19.18 -2.89 -8.16
CA TRP A 52 -18.42 -3.56 -9.21
C TRP A 52 -17.86 -4.92 -8.77
N LEU A 53 -17.33 -5.03 -7.55
CA LEU A 53 -16.88 -6.31 -7.00
C LEU A 53 -18.04 -7.32 -6.93
N ASN A 54 -19.22 -6.90 -6.47
CA ASN A 54 -20.40 -7.75 -6.48
C ASN A 54 -20.80 -8.22 -7.89
N LYS A 55 -20.74 -7.33 -8.90
CA LYS A 55 -20.99 -7.70 -10.31
C LYS A 55 -19.99 -8.73 -10.85
N LEU A 56 -18.74 -8.65 -10.39
CA LEU A 56 -17.69 -9.63 -10.69
C LEU A 56 -17.83 -10.95 -9.90
N GLY A 57 -18.86 -11.08 -9.07
CA GLY A 57 -19.10 -12.26 -8.24
C GLY A 57 -18.33 -12.29 -6.92
N HIS A 58 -17.68 -11.19 -6.52
CA HIS A 58 -16.90 -11.10 -5.29
C HIS A 58 -17.73 -10.49 -4.16
N THR A 59 -17.96 -11.27 -3.11
CA THR A 59 -18.74 -10.83 -1.94
C THR A 59 -17.87 -10.14 -0.89
N ASP A 60 -18.49 -9.47 0.10
CA ASP A 60 -17.77 -8.95 1.27
C ASP A 60 -16.99 -10.06 2.00
N ARG A 61 -17.53 -11.30 2.04
CA ARG A 61 -16.86 -12.45 2.65
C ARG A 61 -15.59 -12.84 1.89
N ASP A 62 -15.56 -12.68 0.58
CA ASP A 62 -14.36 -12.99 -0.22
C ASP A 62 -13.28 -11.94 -0.01
N LEU A 63 -13.65 -10.68 0.17
CA LEU A 63 -12.72 -9.63 0.58
C LEU A 63 -12.18 -9.86 2.00
N ASP A 64 -13.03 -10.27 2.94
CA ASP A 64 -12.61 -10.54 4.33
C ASP A 64 -11.62 -11.72 4.40
N LYS A 65 -11.76 -12.73 3.53
CA LYS A 65 -10.80 -13.86 3.41
C LYS A 65 -9.40 -13.42 3.00
N LEU A 66 -9.24 -12.26 2.36
CA LEU A 66 -7.92 -11.73 1.98
C LEU A 66 -7.10 -11.23 3.18
N LYS A 67 -7.71 -11.14 4.38
CA LYS A 67 -7.06 -10.73 5.65
C LYS A 67 -6.15 -9.51 5.47
N VAL A 68 -6.73 -8.42 4.96
CA VAL A 68 -5.95 -7.32 4.39
C VAL A 68 -5.09 -6.60 5.42
N ILE A 69 -3.82 -6.37 5.10
CA ILE A 69 -2.96 -5.41 5.81
C ILE A 69 -2.94 -4.12 4.99
N HIS A 70 -3.56 -3.05 5.53
CA HIS A 70 -3.80 -1.82 4.77
C HIS A 70 -2.85 -0.70 5.21
N ILE A 71 -2.08 -0.15 4.27
CA ILE A 71 -1.04 0.84 4.51
C ILE A 71 -1.39 2.17 3.82
N ALA A 72 -1.45 3.25 4.59
CA ALA A 72 -1.54 4.62 4.10
C ALA A 72 -0.34 5.46 4.57
N GLY A 73 -0.16 6.66 4.02
CA GLY A 73 1.02 7.46 4.31
C GLY A 73 1.45 8.38 3.16
N THR A 74 2.36 9.31 3.43
CA THR A 74 2.96 10.16 2.40
C THR A 74 4.22 9.51 1.84
N LYS A 75 5.18 9.18 2.72
CA LYS A 75 6.44 8.52 2.35
C LYS A 75 6.58 7.19 3.08
N GLY A 76 7.22 6.21 2.45
CA GLY A 76 7.50 4.90 3.07
C GLY A 76 6.45 3.81 2.83
N LYS A 77 5.26 4.12 2.27
CA LYS A 77 4.19 3.14 2.00
C LYS A 77 4.68 1.87 1.29
N GLY A 78 5.15 1.99 0.05
CA GLY A 78 5.67 0.86 -0.72
C GLY A 78 6.79 0.09 -0.02
N SER A 79 7.73 0.78 0.63
CA SER A 79 8.80 0.12 1.40
C SER A 79 8.27 -0.64 2.61
N THR A 80 7.34 -0.07 3.38
CA THR A 80 6.66 -0.79 4.47
C THR A 80 5.92 -2.01 3.95
N CYS A 81 5.18 -1.89 2.84
CA CYS A 81 4.49 -3.03 2.23
C CYS A 81 5.47 -4.13 1.79
N ALA A 82 6.62 -3.76 1.23
CA ALA A 82 7.65 -4.70 0.81
C ALA A 82 8.36 -5.39 1.98
N TYR A 83 8.61 -4.69 3.10
CA TYR A 83 9.07 -5.32 4.33
C TYR A 83 8.04 -6.29 4.91
N ILE A 84 6.75 -5.94 4.88
CA ILE A 84 5.67 -6.85 5.31
C ILE A 84 5.66 -8.10 4.42
N GLU A 85 5.71 -7.93 3.10
CA GLU A 85 5.77 -9.05 2.13
C GLU A 85 6.96 -9.97 2.45
N SER A 86 8.16 -9.39 2.61
CA SER A 86 9.39 -10.14 2.88
C SER A 86 9.35 -10.91 4.20
N MET A 87 8.91 -10.27 5.29
CA MET A 87 8.83 -10.91 6.62
C MET A 87 7.76 -12.01 6.66
N LEU A 88 6.60 -11.80 6.01
CA LEU A 88 5.56 -12.82 5.94
C LEU A 88 5.97 -14.01 5.06
N LEU A 89 6.73 -13.79 3.98
CA LEU A 89 7.29 -14.88 3.18
C LEU A 89 8.34 -15.68 3.95
N ALA A 90 9.21 -15.03 4.73
CA ALA A 90 10.15 -15.71 5.61
C ALA A 90 9.42 -16.59 6.64
N HIS A 91 8.40 -16.03 7.30
CA HIS A 91 7.55 -16.76 8.23
C HIS A 91 6.83 -17.95 7.56
N GLY A 92 6.29 -17.74 6.36
CA GLY A 92 5.63 -18.76 5.57
C GLY A 92 6.55 -19.90 5.14
N ALA A 93 7.79 -19.59 4.76
CA ALA A 93 8.80 -20.60 4.44
C ALA A 93 9.14 -21.48 5.64
N ARG A 94 9.13 -20.93 6.86
CA ARG A 94 9.44 -21.65 8.10
C ARG A 94 8.25 -22.43 8.66
N THR A 95 7.04 -21.88 8.57
CA THR A 95 5.86 -22.40 9.30
C THR A 95 4.77 -22.98 8.39
N GLY A 96 4.85 -22.76 7.08
CA GLY A 96 3.82 -23.14 6.11
C GLY A 96 2.67 -22.14 5.95
N PHE A 97 2.62 -21.06 6.75
CA PHE A 97 1.64 -19.98 6.61
C PHE A 97 2.30 -18.60 6.74
N PRO A 98 1.93 -17.58 5.95
CA PRO A 98 1.08 -17.68 4.77
C PRO A 98 1.79 -18.43 3.63
N LYS A 99 1.04 -19.18 2.82
CA LYS A 99 1.55 -19.85 1.62
C LYS A 99 1.53 -18.92 0.40
N ARG A 100 0.53 -18.04 0.34
CA ARG A 100 0.37 -17.03 -0.71
C ARG A 100 0.18 -15.64 -0.11
N VAL A 101 1.14 -14.76 -0.38
CA VAL A 101 1.11 -13.34 -0.05
C VAL A 101 0.82 -12.56 -1.33
N GLY A 102 -0.21 -11.72 -1.30
CA GLY A 102 -0.51 -10.78 -2.38
C GLY A 102 -0.08 -9.37 -1.99
N LEU A 103 0.52 -8.62 -2.90
CA LEU A 103 0.92 -7.23 -2.66
C LEU A 103 0.40 -6.31 -3.77
N TYR A 104 -0.37 -5.29 -3.40
CA TYR A 104 -0.83 -4.23 -4.30
C TYR A 104 -0.18 -2.88 -3.97
N THR A 105 0.50 -2.29 -4.96
CA THR A 105 1.25 -1.03 -4.80
C THR A 105 1.08 -0.02 -5.94
N SER A 106 1.47 1.22 -5.66
CA SER A 106 1.47 2.29 -6.65
C SER A 106 2.49 3.40 -6.36
N PRO A 107 3.09 4.03 -7.40
CA PRO A 107 3.04 3.65 -8.80
C PRO A 107 3.94 2.44 -9.12
N HIS A 108 3.84 1.91 -10.34
CA HIS A 108 4.89 1.03 -10.88
C HIS A 108 6.14 1.84 -11.23
N LEU A 109 7.29 1.17 -11.33
CA LEU A 109 8.54 1.73 -11.83
C LEU A 109 8.65 1.58 -13.35
N ILE A 110 8.47 0.36 -13.89
CA ILE A 110 8.61 0.08 -15.33
C ILE A 110 7.28 -0.38 -15.93
N GLU A 111 6.69 -1.45 -15.40
CA GLU A 111 5.50 -2.10 -16.00
C GLU A 111 4.30 -2.20 -15.05
N TYR A 112 3.08 -2.25 -15.59
CA TYR A 112 1.85 -2.32 -14.78
C TYR A 112 1.75 -3.58 -13.92
N THR A 113 2.37 -4.68 -14.34
CA THR A 113 2.41 -5.95 -13.60
C THR A 113 3.05 -5.79 -12.23
N GLU A 114 3.99 -4.86 -12.05
CA GLU A 114 4.66 -4.59 -10.76
C GLU A 114 3.70 -4.17 -9.66
N ARG A 115 2.55 -3.60 -10.03
CA ARG A 115 1.53 -3.15 -9.08
C ARG A 115 0.83 -4.29 -8.38
N ILE A 116 0.86 -5.51 -8.93
CA ILE A 116 0.18 -6.68 -8.40
C ILE A 116 1.19 -7.81 -8.33
N ARG A 117 1.62 -8.16 -7.12
CA ARG A 117 2.62 -9.19 -6.87
C ARG A 117 2.00 -10.36 -6.13
N LEU A 118 2.49 -11.57 -6.44
CA LEU A 118 2.23 -12.80 -5.72
C LEU A 118 3.57 -13.35 -5.25
N ASN A 119 3.74 -13.53 -3.94
CA ASN A 119 4.98 -14.02 -3.32
C ASN A 119 6.23 -13.27 -3.84
N ALA A 120 6.23 -11.94 -3.74
CA ALA A 120 7.32 -11.07 -4.19
C ALA A 120 7.65 -11.09 -5.69
N ASN A 121 6.76 -11.63 -6.54
CA ASN A 121 6.90 -11.60 -7.99
C ASN A 121 5.72 -10.88 -8.64
N PRO A 122 5.94 -9.93 -9.57
CA PRO A 122 4.86 -9.40 -10.40
C PRO A 122 4.05 -10.52 -11.05
N ILE A 123 2.73 -10.36 -11.18
CA ILE A 123 1.93 -11.32 -11.95
C ILE A 123 2.38 -11.34 -13.42
N SER A 124 2.23 -12.49 -14.08
CA SER A 124 2.57 -12.60 -15.50
C SER A 124 1.71 -11.67 -16.37
N GLU A 125 2.27 -11.23 -17.49
CA GLU A 125 1.56 -10.43 -18.50
C GLU A 125 0.26 -11.11 -18.96
N THR A 126 0.29 -12.41 -19.16
CA THR A 126 -0.89 -13.23 -19.51
C THR A 126 -1.96 -13.14 -18.44
N LYS A 127 -1.61 -13.40 -17.17
CA LYS A 127 -2.56 -13.34 -16.04
C LYS A 127 -3.12 -11.93 -15.86
N PHE A 128 -2.30 -10.91 -16.05
CA PHE A 128 -2.72 -9.52 -16.02
C PHE A 128 -3.77 -9.24 -17.09
N ALA A 129 -3.49 -9.61 -18.34
CA ALA A 129 -4.40 -9.37 -19.46
C ALA A 129 -5.72 -10.15 -19.29
N GLU A 130 -5.65 -11.43 -18.95
CA GLU A 130 -6.82 -12.29 -18.73
C GLU A 130 -7.75 -11.70 -17.67
N ASN A 131 -7.24 -11.45 -16.46
CA ASN A 131 -8.06 -10.91 -15.38
C ASN A 131 -8.56 -9.49 -15.69
N LEU A 132 -7.77 -8.66 -16.38
CA LEU A 132 -8.19 -7.31 -16.74
C LEU A 132 -9.35 -7.34 -17.74
N PHE A 133 -9.30 -8.22 -18.75
CA PHE A 133 -10.35 -8.31 -19.74
C PHE A 133 -11.59 -9.04 -19.22
N GLU A 134 -11.47 -9.98 -18.29
CA GLU A 134 -12.63 -10.51 -17.55
C GLU A 134 -13.39 -9.38 -16.83
N ILE A 135 -12.67 -8.46 -16.20
CA ILE A 135 -13.28 -7.31 -15.51
C ILE A 135 -13.87 -6.33 -16.53
N TRP A 136 -13.13 -6.02 -17.59
CA TRP A 136 -13.56 -5.08 -18.61
C TRP A 136 -14.81 -5.55 -19.35
N ASP A 137 -14.91 -6.83 -19.69
CA ASP A 137 -16.07 -7.40 -20.37
C ASP A 137 -17.32 -7.39 -19.47
N CYS A 138 -17.13 -7.49 -18.15
CA CYS A 138 -18.23 -7.40 -17.19
C CYS A 138 -18.70 -5.96 -16.94
N LEU A 139 -17.77 -5.00 -16.89
CA LEU A 139 -18.05 -3.65 -16.37
C LEU A 139 -18.05 -2.54 -17.42
N GLY A 140 -17.45 -2.77 -18.59
CA GLY A 140 -17.23 -1.77 -19.63
C GLY A 140 -16.40 -0.58 -19.14
N ASP A 141 -16.71 0.61 -19.67
CA ASP A 141 -16.01 1.87 -19.41
C ASP A 141 -16.34 2.54 -18.06
N GLY A 142 -17.02 1.82 -17.17
CA GLY A 142 -17.38 2.33 -15.84
C GLY A 142 -16.17 2.71 -14.97
N PRO A 143 -15.18 1.82 -14.74
CA PRO A 143 -14.02 2.10 -13.89
C PRO A 143 -12.95 2.96 -14.56
N ARG A 144 -12.42 3.95 -13.83
CA ARG A 144 -11.22 4.69 -14.25
C ARG A 144 -9.96 3.84 -14.09
N SER A 145 -8.85 4.24 -14.72
CA SER A 145 -7.58 3.49 -14.72
C SER A 145 -7.15 2.96 -13.33
N LEU A 146 -7.07 3.82 -12.30
CA LEU A 146 -6.71 3.37 -10.94
C LEU A 146 -7.78 2.49 -10.25
N GLN A 147 -9.05 2.72 -10.56
CA GLN A 147 -10.15 1.89 -10.06
C GLN A 147 -10.11 0.51 -10.70
N LEU A 148 -9.85 0.44 -12.01
CA LEU A 148 -9.68 -0.81 -12.75
C LEU A 148 -8.48 -1.61 -12.22
N LEU A 149 -7.35 -0.95 -11.94
CA LEU A 149 -6.18 -1.62 -11.35
C LEU A 149 -6.45 -2.15 -9.94
N ALA A 150 -7.24 -1.46 -9.11
CA ALA A 150 -7.63 -1.95 -7.80
C ALA A 150 -8.63 -3.11 -7.89
N LEU A 151 -9.60 -3.05 -8.81
CA LEU A 151 -10.48 -4.18 -9.09
C LEU A 151 -9.69 -5.40 -9.57
N LEU A 152 -8.70 -5.18 -10.44
CA LEU A 152 -7.80 -6.21 -10.93
C LEU A 152 -7.03 -6.89 -9.80
N SER A 153 -6.54 -6.14 -8.82
CA SER A 153 -5.82 -6.73 -7.68
C SER A 153 -6.74 -7.55 -6.79
N PHE A 154 -7.94 -7.06 -6.44
CA PHE A 154 -8.90 -7.83 -5.65
C PHE A 154 -9.33 -9.11 -6.37
N HIS A 155 -9.72 -8.98 -7.64
CA HIS A 155 -10.15 -10.12 -8.46
C HIS A 155 -9.03 -11.16 -8.61
N THR A 156 -7.79 -10.72 -8.82
CA THR A 156 -6.63 -11.62 -8.90
C THR A 156 -6.37 -12.31 -7.56
N PHE A 157 -6.28 -11.59 -6.44
CA PHE A 157 -5.97 -12.20 -5.15
C PHE A 157 -7.03 -13.18 -4.67
N ILE A 158 -8.31 -12.93 -4.98
CA ILE A 158 -9.39 -13.87 -4.69
C ILE A 158 -9.25 -15.15 -5.53
N LYS A 159 -9.03 -15.05 -6.85
CA LYS A 159 -8.84 -16.21 -7.74
C LYS A 159 -7.62 -17.05 -7.36
N GLU A 160 -6.54 -16.40 -6.93
CA GLU A 160 -5.31 -17.07 -6.53
C GLU A 160 -5.37 -17.68 -5.12
N GLY A 161 -6.44 -17.40 -4.36
CA GLY A 161 -6.58 -17.86 -2.98
C GLY A 161 -5.42 -17.37 -2.11
N VAL A 162 -5.15 -16.07 -2.15
CA VAL A 162 -4.14 -15.41 -1.31
C VAL A 162 -4.55 -15.50 0.16
N ASP A 163 -3.60 -15.88 1.03
CA ASP A 163 -3.81 -16.00 2.48
C ASP A 163 -3.80 -14.64 3.19
N VAL A 164 -3.05 -13.69 2.63
CA VAL A 164 -2.91 -12.31 3.12
C VAL A 164 -2.60 -11.36 1.98
N ALA A 165 -3.41 -10.31 1.85
CA ALA A 165 -3.20 -9.26 0.87
C ALA A 165 -2.74 -7.96 1.53
N ILE A 166 -1.62 -7.43 1.07
CA ILE A 166 -1.03 -6.18 1.52
C ILE A 166 -1.44 -5.09 0.53
N TYR A 167 -2.09 -4.03 1.01
CA TYR A 167 -2.58 -2.95 0.16
C TYR A 167 -1.93 -1.62 0.53
N GLU A 168 -1.30 -0.98 -0.45
CA GLU A 168 -0.93 0.43 -0.39
C GLU A 168 -2.10 1.31 -0.89
N ALA A 169 -2.54 2.26 -0.06
CA ALA A 169 -3.45 3.32 -0.49
C ALA A 169 -2.74 4.27 -1.47
N HIS A 170 -3.42 4.74 -2.52
CA HIS A 170 -2.82 5.55 -3.58
C HIS A 170 -2.36 6.92 -3.08
N HIS A 171 -3.31 7.80 -2.76
CA HIS A 171 -3.01 9.18 -2.39
C HIS A 171 -3.60 9.56 -1.02
N GLY A 172 -4.80 9.05 -0.69
CA GLY A 172 -5.52 9.35 0.54
C GLY A 172 -5.60 8.16 1.50
N GLY A 173 -6.82 7.84 1.90
CA GLY A 173 -7.18 6.72 2.75
C GLY A 173 -8.70 6.58 2.83
N GLU A 174 -9.38 7.55 3.46
CA GLU A 174 -10.85 7.54 3.65
C GLU A 174 -11.63 7.25 2.36
N TYR A 175 -11.30 7.94 1.27
CA TYR A 175 -11.98 7.80 -0.02
C TYR A 175 -11.15 7.02 -1.05
N ASP A 176 -10.05 6.41 -0.62
CA ASP A 176 -9.21 5.61 -1.49
C ASP A 176 -9.95 4.33 -1.92
N VAL A 177 -9.77 3.89 -3.16
CA VAL A 177 -10.48 2.70 -3.70
C VAL A 177 -10.14 1.43 -2.93
N THR A 178 -8.95 1.38 -2.33
CA THR A 178 -8.49 0.26 -1.51
C THR A 178 -9.21 0.18 -0.16
N ASN A 179 -9.82 1.28 0.30
CA ASN A 179 -10.56 1.33 1.58
C ASN A 179 -11.97 0.71 1.51
N VAL A 180 -12.27 -0.03 0.44
CA VAL A 180 -13.51 -0.83 0.29
C VAL A 180 -13.57 -2.01 1.27
N VAL A 181 -12.41 -2.44 1.78
CA VAL A 181 -12.30 -3.54 2.74
C VAL A 181 -12.87 -3.11 4.09
N ASN A 182 -13.91 -3.79 4.56
CA ASN A 182 -14.61 -3.43 5.80
C ASN A 182 -13.83 -3.89 7.04
N GLN A 183 -13.25 -5.09 6.98
CA GLN A 183 -12.55 -5.74 8.09
C GLN A 183 -11.09 -6.05 7.73
N PRO A 184 -10.21 -5.04 7.62
CA PRO A 184 -8.77 -5.29 7.46
C PRO A 184 -8.24 -6.00 8.71
N ALA A 185 -7.26 -6.89 8.52
CA ALA A 185 -6.57 -7.58 9.62
C ALA A 185 -5.71 -6.61 10.43
N VAL A 186 -5.06 -5.65 9.77
CA VAL A 186 -4.23 -4.60 10.37
C VAL A 186 -4.30 -3.33 9.51
N THR A 187 -4.26 -2.16 10.14
CA THR A 187 -4.14 -0.87 9.45
C THR A 187 -2.92 -0.11 9.96
N ALA A 188 -2.15 0.50 9.07
CA ALA A 188 -0.97 1.26 9.47
C ALA A 188 -0.77 2.53 8.63
N THR A 189 -0.32 3.60 9.29
CA THR A 189 0.09 4.85 8.63
C THR A 189 1.60 5.05 8.71
N THR A 190 2.27 5.12 7.57
CA THR A 190 3.67 5.56 7.49
C THR A 190 3.77 7.07 7.67
N THR A 191 4.98 7.64 7.56
CA THR A 191 5.21 9.08 7.74
C THR A 191 4.26 9.92 6.87
N ILE A 192 3.58 10.86 7.52
CA ILE A 192 2.65 11.81 6.88
C ILE A 192 3.34 13.15 6.77
N GLY A 193 3.30 13.70 5.56
CA GLY A 193 3.77 15.05 5.24
C GLY A 193 2.89 15.67 4.16
N LEU A 194 3.12 16.94 3.88
CA LEU A 194 2.40 17.68 2.83
C LEU A 194 2.64 17.02 1.46
N ASP A 195 1.56 16.58 0.83
CA ASP A 195 1.52 15.96 -0.48
C ASP A 195 0.07 15.96 -0.98
N HIS A 196 -0.16 15.98 -2.30
CA HIS A 196 -1.50 15.92 -2.87
C HIS A 196 -2.48 16.99 -2.35
N ILE A 197 -1.99 18.21 -2.09
CA ILE A 197 -2.79 19.30 -1.49
C ILE A 197 -4.05 19.65 -2.29
N ASP A 198 -4.00 19.51 -3.61
CA ASP A 198 -5.13 19.76 -4.49
C ASP A 198 -6.26 18.75 -4.30
N GLU A 199 -5.91 17.52 -3.90
CA GLU A 199 -6.78 16.36 -3.87
C GLU A 199 -7.26 16.04 -2.46
N LEU A 200 -6.44 16.31 -1.43
CA LEU A 200 -6.70 15.99 -0.03
C LEU A 200 -7.01 17.22 0.84
N GLY A 201 -6.65 18.42 0.37
CA GLY A 201 -6.78 19.66 1.12
C GLY A 201 -5.43 20.28 1.49
N PRO A 202 -5.41 21.57 1.85
CA PRO A 202 -4.19 22.37 1.91
C PRO A 202 -3.31 22.12 3.14
N THR A 203 -3.85 21.50 4.20
CA THR A 203 -3.16 21.38 5.49
C THR A 203 -2.65 19.96 5.77
N ILE A 204 -1.65 19.83 6.64
CA ILE A 204 -1.14 18.53 7.07
C ILE A 204 -2.21 17.75 7.85
N GLU A 205 -3.10 18.46 8.54
CA GLU A 205 -4.25 17.91 9.26
C GLU A 205 -5.28 17.31 8.30
N ASN A 206 -5.54 17.95 7.15
CA ASN A 206 -6.40 17.39 6.10
C ASN A 206 -5.84 16.06 5.60
N ILE A 207 -4.55 16.04 5.31
CA ILE A 207 -3.85 14.85 4.81
C ILE A 207 -3.87 13.74 5.88
N ALA A 208 -3.59 14.08 7.14
CA ALA A 208 -3.67 13.15 8.26
C ALA A 208 -5.08 12.57 8.45
N TRP A 209 -6.12 13.40 8.31
CA TRP A 209 -7.52 12.97 8.39
C TRP A 209 -7.85 11.94 7.32
N HIS A 210 -7.45 12.20 6.06
CA HIS A 210 -7.66 11.28 4.96
C HIS A 210 -6.92 9.96 5.19
N LYS A 211 -5.64 10.01 5.56
CA LYS A 211 -4.82 8.80 5.74
C LYS A 211 -5.27 7.97 6.93
N GLY A 212 -5.65 8.60 8.05
CA GLY A 212 -6.28 7.91 9.18
C GLY A 212 -7.68 7.35 8.88
N GLY A 213 -8.24 7.59 7.69
CA GLY A 213 -9.51 7.02 7.27
C GLY A 213 -9.49 5.54 6.93
N ILE A 214 -8.30 4.94 6.82
CA ILE A 214 -8.17 3.49 6.68
C ILE A 214 -8.41 2.74 8.00
N PHE A 215 -8.35 3.42 9.15
CA PHE A 215 -8.59 2.79 10.45
C PHE A 215 -10.03 2.24 10.53
N LYS A 216 -10.18 1.04 11.09
CA LYS A 216 -11.46 0.35 11.24
C LYS A 216 -11.60 -0.26 12.63
N THR A 217 -12.82 -0.29 13.13
CA THR A 217 -13.19 -1.00 14.36
C THR A 217 -12.77 -2.46 14.25
N GLY A 218 -12.23 -3.03 15.33
CA GLY A 218 -11.81 -4.44 15.37
C GLY A 218 -10.43 -4.73 14.75
N ALA A 219 -9.85 -3.78 14.03
CA ALA A 219 -8.50 -3.86 13.49
C ALA A 219 -7.53 -3.01 14.32
N PRO A 220 -6.31 -3.50 14.62
CA PRO A 220 -5.26 -2.69 15.22
C PRO A 220 -4.87 -1.55 14.27
N ALA A 221 -4.69 -0.37 14.84
CA ALA A 221 -4.22 0.83 14.15
C ALA A 221 -2.79 1.14 14.60
N LEU A 222 -1.85 1.15 13.65
CA LEU A 222 -0.44 1.42 13.88
C LEU A 222 -0.01 2.70 13.15
N SER A 223 1.02 3.38 13.65
CA SER A 223 1.67 4.47 12.92
C SER A 223 3.16 4.45 13.18
N SER A 224 3.95 4.87 12.20
CA SER A 224 5.31 5.35 12.46
C SER A 224 5.26 6.61 13.36
N PRO A 225 6.37 7.07 13.94
CA PRO A 225 6.39 8.34 14.67
C PRO A 225 5.94 9.48 13.74
N GLN A 226 5.25 10.48 14.31
CA GLN A 226 4.71 11.63 13.57
C GLN A 226 4.99 12.91 14.34
N VAL A 227 4.87 14.04 13.64
CA VAL A 227 4.79 15.37 14.29
C VAL A 227 3.50 15.49 15.11
N LEU A 228 3.50 16.38 16.10
CA LEU A 228 2.45 16.48 17.11
C LEU A 228 1.05 16.72 16.51
N GLU A 229 0.97 17.57 15.48
CA GLU A 229 -0.24 17.94 14.76
C GLU A 229 -0.88 16.71 14.10
N VAL A 230 -0.06 15.93 13.39
CA VAL A 230 -0.49 14.67 12.75
C VAL A 230 -0.89 13.64 13.81
N SER A 231 -0.09 13.48 14.87
CA SER A 231 -0.38 12.52 15.95
C SER A 231 -1.74 12.79 16.59
N LYS A 232 -2.08 14.07 16.83
CA LYS A 232 -3.39 14.46 17.38
C LYS A 232 -4.52 14.03 16.45
N ILE A 233 -4.43 14.35 15.15
CA ILE A 233 -5.45 13.98 14.18
C ILE A 233 -5.60 12.46 14.07
N LEU A 234 -4.51 11.71 13.96
CA LEU A 234 -4.59 10.25 13.85
C LEU A 234 -5.21 9.60 15.11
N LYS A 235 -4.89 10.11 16.31
CA LYS A 235 -5.54 9.67 17.55
C LYS A 235 -7.05 9.94 17.53
N CYS A 236 -7.47 11.14 17.13
CA CYS A 236 -8.89 11.47 16.96
C CYS A 236 -9.57 10.57 15.92
N ARG A 237 -8.90 10.27 14.81
CA ARG A 237 -9.42 9.36 13.77
C ARG A 237 -9.59 7.93 14.30
N ALA A 238 -8.60 7.41 15.01
CA ALA A 238 -8.68 6.09 15.62
C ALA A 238 -9.85 6.00 16.61
N ALA A 239 -9.99 7.00 17.50
CA ALA A 239 -11.10 7.07 18.45
C ALA A 239 -12.47 7.12 17.73
N ALA A 240 -12.60 7.96 16.70
CA ALA A 240 -13.84 8.05 15.90
C ALA A 240 -14.16 6.76 15.13
N LYS A 241 -13.15 5.95 14.82
CA LYS A 241 -13.28 4.63 14.18
C LYS A 241 -13.27 3.48 15.20
N GLY A 242 -13.44 3.76 16.49
CA GLY A 242 -13.56 2.74 17.54
C GLY A 242 -12.33 1.85 17.70
N THR A 243 -11.13 2.37 17.47
CA THR A 243 -9.86 1.64 17.64
C THR A 243 -8.81 2.49 18.38
N SER A 244 -7.81 1.84 18.95
CA SER A 244 -6.67 2.51 19.61
C SER A 244 -5.47 2.57 18.68
N LEU A 245 -4.86 3.75 18.55
CA LEU A 245 -3.65 3.95 17.77
C LEU A 245 -2.39 3.72 18.60
N ARG A 246 -1.45 2.91 18.09
CA ARG A 246 -0.10 2.77 18.65
C ARG A 246 0.95 3.36 17.72
N PHE A 247 1.88 4.13 18.28
CA PHE A 247 3.04 4.67 17.56
C PHE A 247 4.24 3.76 17.77
N ILE A 248 4.81 3.26 16.67
CA ILE A 248 5.92 2.32 16.67
C ILE A 248 7.22 3.09 16.52
N GLN A 249 8.16 2.88 17.44
CA GLN A 249 9.49 3.50 17.35
C GLN A 249 10.38 2.73 16.36
N ALA A 250 11.36 3.42 15.80
CA ALA A 250 12.38 2.78 14.98
C ALA A 250 13.43 2.14 15.88
N ASP A 251 13.55 0.82 15.85
CA ASP A 251 14.39 0.04 16.78
C ASP A 251 15.16 -1.11 16.09
N LEU A 252 15.10 -1.21 14.77
CA LEU A 252 15.85 -2.19 13.97
C LEU A 252 17.21 -1.63 13.52
N GLU A 253 18.16 -1.54 14.45
CA GLU A 253 19.46 -0.88 14.21
C GLU A 253 20.30 -1.48 13.08
N ASP A 254 20.08 -2.76 12.74
CA ASP A 254 20.73 -3.43 11.60
C ASP A 254 20.41 -2.78 10.24
N ILE A 255 19.38 -1.95 10.17
CA ILE A 255 19.02 -1.21 8.95
C ILE A 255 19.73 0.15 8.97
N PRO A 256 20.73 0.37 8.09
CA PRO A 256 21.58 1.55 8.15
C PRO A 256 20.86 2.82 7.71
N VAL A 257 19.86 2.71 6.82
CA VAL A 257 19.10 3.84 6.31
C VAL A 257 17.98 4.21 7.29
N PRO A 258 18.01 5.38 7.97
CA PRO A 258 17.07 5.69 9.05
C PRO A 258 15.59 5.65 8.63
N VAL A 259 15.27 6.15 7.43
CA VAL A 259 13.89 6.10 6.93
C VAL A 259 13.43 4.69 6.62
N GLN A 260 14.33 3.79 6.20
CA GLN A 260 13.99 2.37 6.03
C GLN A 260 13.86 1.66 7.38
N ARG A 261 14.64 2.04 8.39
CA ARG A 261 14.48 1.54 9.76
C ARG A 261 13.08 1.82 10.31
N VAL A 262 12.57 3.04 10.11
CA VAL A 262 11.20 3.40 10.48
C VAL A 262 10.18 2.52 9.75
N ASN A 263 10.34 2.36 8.42
CA ASN A 263 9.42 1.56 7.61
C ASN A 263 9.41 0.08 8.01
N ALA A 264 10.58 -0.50 8.28
CA ALA A 264 10.75 -1.89 8.68
C ALA A 264 10.25 -2.15 10.10
N SER A 265 10.44 -1.22 11.04
CA SER A 265 9.94 -1.36 12.42
C SER A 265 8.41 -1.35 12.44
N LEU A 266 7.79 -0.46 11.64
CA LEU A 266 6.34 -0.47 11.44
C LEU A 266 5.85 -1.76 10.75
N ALA A 267 6.57 -2.24 9.74
CA ALA A 267 6.26 -3.49 9.05
C ALA A 267 6.31 -4.70 10.00
N ARG A 268 7.34 -4.80 10.84
CA ARG A 268 7.48 -5.84 11.87
C ARG A 268 6.26 -5.88 12.78
N GLU A 269 5.83 -4.74 13.32
CA GLU A 269 4.68 -4.68 14.20
C GLU A 269 3.36 -5.00 13.47
N ALA A 270 3.23 -4.61 12.20
CA ALA A 270 2.09 -5.03 11.39
C ALA A 270 2.05 -6.55 11.18
N CYS A 271 3.20 -7.17 10.91
CA CYS A 271 3.33 -8.63 10.80
C CYS A 271 3.02 -9.34 12.13
N ARG A 272 3.53 -8.83 13.26
CA ARG A 272 3.25 -9.38 14.60
C ARG A 272 1.75 -9.36 14.91
N GLU A 273 1.09 -8.22 14.71
CA GLU A 273 -0.36 -8.09 14.92
C GLU A 273 -1.16 -8.99 13.99
N PHE A 274 -0.78 -9.05 12.70
CA PHE A 274 -1.43 -9.93 11.74
C PHE A 274 -1.32 -11.40 12.15
N LEU A 275 -0.10 -11.89 12.38
CA LEU A 275 0.15 -13.30 12.69
C LEU A 275 -0.51 -13.73 14.00
N TYR A 276 -0.40 -12.90 15.04
CA TYR A 276 -1.00 -13.20 16.34
C TYR A 276 -2.53 -13.25 16.26
N ARG A 277 -3.17 -12.23 15.67
CA ARG A 277 -4.63 -12.12 15.65
C ARG A 277 -5.31 -13.07 14.66
N GLN A 278 -4.65 -13.39 13.54
CA GLN A 278 -5.26 -14.17 12.46
C GLN A 278 -5.00 -15.68 12.59
N VAL A 279 -3.86 -16.08 13.15
CA VAL A 279 -3.46 -17.50 13.24
C VAL A 279 -2.79 -17.88 14.56
N GLY A 280 -2.63 -16.96 15.52
CA GLY A 280 -1.97 -17.24 16.81
C GLY A 280 -0.46 -17.47 16.70
N HIS A 281 0.15 -17.13 15.56
CA HIS A 281 1.59 -17.31 15.35
C HIS A 281 2.39 -16.14 15.94
N ILE A 282 3.64 -16.42 16.30
CA ILE A 282 4.62 -15.41 16.71
C ILE A 282 5.61 -15.21 15.56
N LEU A 283 5.83 -13.96 15.18
CA LEU A 283 6.91 -13.58 14.27
C LEU A 283 8.24 -13.69 15.02
N SER A 284 9.09 -14.65 14.63
CA SER A 284 10.35 -14.88 15.32
C SER A 284 11.43 -13.90 14.87
N GLU A 285 12.51 -13.78 15.62
CA GLU A 285 13.66 -12.96 15.22
C GLU A 285 14.32 -13.49 13.94
N GLU A 286 14.31 -14.81 13.71
CA GLU A 286 14.77 -15.39 12.45
C GLU A 286 13.91 -14.94 11.26
N ASP A 287 12.59 -14.86 11.41
CA ASP A 287 11.69 -14.36 10.35
C ASP A 287 11.98 -12.89 10.04
N ILE A 288 12.20 -12.08 11.08
CA ILE A 288 12.51 -10.65 10.96
C ILE A 288 13.84 -10.47 10.23
N GLN A 289 14.88 -11.15 10.67
CA GLN A 289 16.22 -11.05 10.10
C GLN A 289 16.28 -11.59 8.67
N ALA A 290 15.58 -12.69 8.37
CA ALA A 290 15.43 -13.19 7.01
C ALA A 290 14.65 -12.20 6.13
N GLY A 291 13.57 -11.60 6.66
CA GLY A 291 12.79 -10.59 5.96
C GLY A 291 13.59 -9.32 5.64
N ILE A 292 14.45 -8.87 6.56
CA ILE A 292 15.36 -7.73 6.33
C ILE A 292 16.41 -8.07 5.27
N ARG A 293 17.06 -9.24 5.36
CA ARG A 293 18.06 -9.67 4.37
C ARG A 293 17.50 -9.85 2.97
N ASN A 294 16.28 -10.40 2.86
CA ASN A 294 15.63 -10.66 1.59
C ASN A 294 14.82 -9.46 1.06
N PHE A 295 14.79 -8.36 1.80
CA PHE A 295 14.08 -7.16 1.38
C PHE A 295 14.63 -6.65 0.05
N ALA A 296 13.75 -6.52 -0.93
CA ALA A 296 14.06 -5.91 -2.21
C ALA A 296 12.89 -5.02 -2.62
N TRP A 297 13.19 -3.75 -2.89
CA TRP A 297 12.21 -2.82 -3.44
C TRP A 297 12.89 -1.93 -4.50
N PRO A 298 12.71 -2.25 -5.80
CA PRO A 298 13.41 -1.55 -6.87
C PRO A 298 13.26 -0.03 -6.83
N GLY A 299 14.37 0.69 -7.00
CA GLY A 299 14.42 2.14 -6.98
C GLY A 299 14.24 2.78 -5.60
N ARG A 300 14.46 2.05 -4.50
CA ARG A 300 14.54 2.61 -3.14
C ARG A 300 15.79 2.16 -2.42
N PHE A 301 16.74 3.08 -2.25
CA PHE A 301 18.02 2.81 -1.59
C PHE A 301 18.70 1.53 -2.11
N GLN A 302 18.59 1.29 -3.42
CA GLN A 302 19.04 0.06 -4.07
C GLN A 302 20.49 0.24 -4.51
N THR A 303 21.37 -0.68 -4.10
CA THR A 303 22.73 -0.78 -4.61
C THR A 303 22.88 -1.97 -5.53
N GLU A 304 23.50 -1.79 -6.69
CA GLU A 304 23.87 -2.89 -7.59
C GLU A 304 25.33 -2.78 -8.00
N GLN A 305 26.08 -3.88 -7.94
CA GLN A 305 27.45 -3.90 -8.43
C GLN A 305 27.49 -4.51 -9.84
N LYS A 306 27.91 -3.72 -10.82
CA LYS A 306 28.01 -4.16 -12.22
C LYS A 306 29.23 -3.55 -12.88
N ASN A 307 30.06 -4.40 -13.50
CA ASN A 307 31.28 -3.99 -14.21
C ASN A 307 32.24 -3.13 -13.36
N GLY A 308 32.42 -3.49 -12.07
CA GLY A 308 33.27 -2.74 -11.14
C GLY A 308 32.66 -1.42 -10.62
N VAL A 309 31.47 -1.03 -11.09
CA VAL A 309 30.74 0.16 -10.63
C VAL A 309 29.66 -0.24 -9.63
N ILE A 310 29.55 0.51 -8.53
CA ILE A 310 28.35 0.47 -7.68
C ILE A 310 27.35 1.49 -8.20
N TRP A 311 26.22 1.01 -8.66
CA TRP A 311 25.04 1.79 -9.00
C TRP A 311 24.21 2.02 -7.75
N CYS A 312 23.95 3.28 -7.41
CA CYS A 312 23.04 3.67 -6.32
C CYS A 312 21.76 4.22 -6.94
N LEU A 313 20.67 3.45 -6.87
CA LEU A 313 19.40 3.73 -7.52
C LEU A 313 18.35 4.15 -6.48
N ASP A 314 17.79 5.35 -6.64
CA ASP A 314 16.70 5.83 -5.80
C ASP A 314 15.77 6.80 -6.56
N GLY A 315 14.47 6.57 -6.46
CA GLY A 315 13.43 7.39 -7.11
C GLY A 315 12.98 8.60 -6.28
N ALA A 316 13.85 9.21 -5.47
CA ALA A 316 13.56 10.47 -4.79
C ALA A 316 13.18 11.54 -5.81
N HIS A 317 12.09 12.26 -5.55
CA HIS A 317 11.49 13.22 -6.49
C HIS A 317 10.99 14.48 -5.78
N ASN A 318 11.43 14.73 -4.55
CA ASN A 318 11.16 15.94 -3.79
C ASN A 318 12.35 16.24 -2.85
N PRO A 319 12.51 17.50 -2.40
CA PRO A 319 13.66 17.93 -1.59
C PRO A 319 13.88 17.09 -0.34
N MET A 320 12.81 16.77 0.40
CA MET A 320 12.89 15.95 1.61
C MET A 320 13.48 14.56 1.33
N SER A 321 12.96 13.86 0.31
CA SER A 321 13.54 12.57 -0.08
C SER A 321 14.96 12.69 -0.60
N GLY A 322 15.29 13.77 -1.31
CA GLY A 322 16.63 14.00 -1.87
C GLY A 322 17.71 14.09 -0.79
N LEU A 323 17.42 14.72 0.34
CA LEU A 323 18.36 14.79 1.48
C LEU A 323 18.66 13.40 2.06
N HIS A 324 17.63 12.57 2.23
CA HIS A 324 17.83 11.20 2.72
C HIS A 324 18.63 10.34 1.74
N THR A 325 18.35 10.47 0.45
CA THR A 325 19.08 9.76 -0.61
C THR A 325 20.54 10.22 -0.68
N ALA A 326 20.81 11.53 -0.56
CA ALA A 326 22.17 12.06 -0.54
C ALA A 326 22.97 11.57 0.67
N ALA A 327 22.37 11.57 1.86
CA ALA A 327 23.01 11.04 3.07
C ALA A 327 23.34 9.54 2.95
N TRP A 328 22.41 8.75 2.40
CA TRP A 328 22.63 7.34 2.12
C TRP A 328 23.76 7.12 1.10
N PHE A 329 23.74 7.84 -0.03
CA PHE A 329 24.80 7.77 -1.03
C PHE A 329 26.17 8.09 -0.42
N ASN A 330 26.23 9.13 0.42
CA ASN A 330 27.46 9.51 1.12
C ASN A 330 27.97 8.41 2.06
N SER A 331 27.07 7.70 2.74
CA SER A 331 27.44 6.57 3.61
C SER A 331 28.04 5.41 2.82
N ILE A 332 27.58 5.17 1.60
CA ILE A 332 28.14 4.12 0.73
C ILE A 332 29.51 4.52 0.20
N SER A 333 29.66 5.79 -0.22
CA SER A 333 30.91 6.27 -0.81
C SER A 333 32.06 6.35 0.19
N HIS A 334 31.78 6.60 1.47
CA HIS A 334 32.78 6.71 2.54
C HIS A 334 33.03 5.41 3.31
N SER A 335 32.23 4.35 3.12
CA SER A 335 32.51 3.04 3.72
C SER A 335 33.59 2.25 2.98
N ARG A 336 34.46 2.95 2.24
CA ARG A 336 35.50 2.39 1.37
C ARG A 336 36.84 3.05 1.59
#